data_AF-A0A1F4FNH7-F1
#
_entry.id   AF-A0A1F4FNH7-F1
#
_cell.length_a   1.000
_cell.length_b   1.000
_cell.length_c   1.000
_cell.angle_alpha   90.00
_cell.angle_beta   90.00
_cell.angle_gamma   90.00
#
_symmetry.space_group_name_H-M   'P 1'
#
loop_
_entity.id
_entity.type
_entity.pdbx_description
1 polymer ?
#
loop_
_entity_poly.entity_id
_entity_poly.type
_entity_poly.pdbx_seq_one_letter_code
_entity_poly.pdbx_strand_id
1 'polypeptide(L)'
;MFARDNGVPSLALFVDGAALLAGRVIVFGWMLGELELELAVGGAPLNGRFFRFERGDVLHHFGIADDRLEPGFVLTAPVADAGAEIRLRWKHANVRGGQALRVKREADASWVRRLGAGAAKLLAETDDDGRWLGEVVRTIPAETKAPGWADGNIEYAGTFGSIGGMVAGWAATSPGNELWLFDESGHGERLANATRFDRADVRSAYEAKYGAGAIDAGFVLRWPRSTAVASTLKLAVVGADGVHVVHSAPWAHANHDPAAFARQAFGVPTSVQRFQDRLLRHDGVLIEHLLARRQKELQALPVDVWPFGPVPAAPAASVIVPLYGRWDFVEHQLLDFSRDPEFQSSAELVYVIDDPALLHLKERAGQLWKMHGVPFKLVWGHVNRGYAGANNLGARHAAGSVFVFLNSDVFPKAPGWVSQLARALDEHPDFGAVAPRLLYGDGSIQHAGMEFAWEESLGVWINKHPMLGLDPRLDTRTGLVEQSAVTAACMAVRRADFEAVGGFDGGFLFGDFEDSDLCLKLREKGLRIGYLPELELVHLERQSFRLLGDDSFRFKVVLYNAGRHSRKWAHFFSALKT
;
A
#
# COMPACT_ATOMS: atom_id res chain seq x y z
N MET A 1 36.24 32.13 30.52
CA MET A 1 36.14 31.93 31.99
C MET A 1 35.98 33.30 32.63
N PHE A 2 34.98 33.46 33.50
CA PHE A 2 34.59 34.76 34.05
C PHE A 2 34.78 34.85 35.58
N ALA A 3 34.67 33.73 36.32
CA ALA A 3 34.93 33.63 37.76
C ALA A 3 35.42 32.22 38.16
N ARG A 4 36.09 32.07 39.30
CA ARG A 4 36.57 30.79 39.87
C ARG A 4 36.32 30.73 41.38
N ASP A 5 35.90 29.56 41.86
CA ASP A 5 35.83 29.20 43.29
C ASP A 5 36.65 27.92 43.52
N ASN A 6 37.62 27.95 44.43
CA ASN A 6 38.48 26.80 44.77
C ASN A 6 39.12 26.09 43.57
N GLY A 7 39.46 26.83 42.51
CA GLY A 7 40.09 26.31 41.29
C GLY A 7 39.10 25.82 40.21
N VAL A 8 37.82 25.66 40.55
CA VAL A 8 36.73 25.34 39.61
C VAL A 8 36.11 26.63 39.07
N PRO A 9 35.85 26.76 37.76
CA PRO A 9 35.16 27.95 37.23
C PRO A 9 33.72 28.04 37.74
N SER A 10 33.37 29.09 38.49
CA SER A 10 32.00 29.33 38.97
C SER A 10 31.13 30.09 37.96
N LEU A 11 31.75 30.73 36.97
CA LEU A 11 31.07 31.27 35.80
C LEU A 11 31.94 31.08 34.56
N ALA A 12 31.47 30.31 33.58
CA ALA A 12 32.20 30.04 32.36
C ALA A 12 31.25 29.76 31.18
N LEU A 13 31.71 30.08 29.97
CA LEU A 13 31.04 29.79 28.71
C LEU A 13 32.11 29.32 27.71
N PHE A 14 31.80 28.27 26.98
CA PHE A 14 32.60 27.78 25.88
C PHE A 14 31.69 27.32 24.75
N VAL A 15 32.02 27.70 23.51
CA VAL A 15 31.28 27.27 22.31
C VAL A 15 32.05 26.15 21.65
N ASP A 16 31.44 24.98 21.58
CA ASP A 16 32.01 23.81 20.91
C ASP A 16 31.88 23.92 19.38
N GLY A 17 30.77 24.51 18.90
CA GLY A 17 30.51 24.68 17.48
C GLY A 17 29.31 25.56 17.17
N ALA A 18 29.32 26.12 15.95
CA ALA A 18 28.20 26.83 15.34
C ALA A 18 28.09 26.45 13.85
N ALA A 19 26.88 26.14 13.39
CA ALA A 19 26.62 25.73 12.02
C ALA A 19 25.23 26.20 11.58
N LEU A 20 25.10 26.45 10.28
CA LEU A 20 23.85 26.76 9.62
C LEU A 20 23.38 25.50 8.90
N LEU A 21 22.37 24.84 9.44
CA LEU A 21 21.81 23.58 8.94
C LEU A 21 20.32 23.82 8.66
N ALA A 22 19.84 23.41 7.48
CA ALA A 22 18.43 23.57 7.08
C ALA A 22 17.81 24.97 7.35
N GLY A 23 18.57 26.06 7.11
CA GLY A 23 18.10 27.44 7.32
C GLY A 23 18.05 27.90 8.79
N ARG A 24 18.64 27.13 9.70
CA ARG A 24 18.73 27.45 11.13
C ARG A 24 20.17 27.48 11.56
N VAL A 25 20.53 28.47 12.37
CA VAL A 25 21.80 28.40 13.09
C VAL A 25 21.61 27.52 14.33
N ILE A 26 22.54 26.60 14.54
CA ILE A 26 22.65 25.76 15.73
C ILE A 26 24.00 26.07 16.35
N VAL A 27 23.99 26.49 17.61
CA VAL A 27 25.16 26.80 18.41
C VAL A 27 25.09 25.93 19.65
N PHE A 28 26.17 25.24 19.96
CA PHE A 28 26.22 24.40 21.15
C PHE A 28 27.57 24.51 21.82
N GLY A 29 27.57 24.16 23.09
CA GLY A 29 28.75 24.27 23.93
C GLY A 29 28.42 23.88 25.36
N TRP A 30 29.18 24.45 26.29
CA TRP A 30 28.91 24.31 27.71
C TRP A 30 29.06 25.64 28.44
N MET A 31 28.34 25.76 29.55
CA MET A 31 28.41 26.87 30.48
C MET A 31 28.20 26.40 31.92
N LEU A 32 28.96 27.03 32.82
CA LEU A 32 28.87 26.88 34.27
C LEU A 32 28.36 28.20 34.85
N GLY A 33 27.43 28.12 35.82
CA GLY A 33 26.68 29.26 36.34
C GLY A 33 25.50 29.66 35.45
N GLU A 34 24.71 30.64 35.91
CA GLU A 34 23.55 31.16 35.19
C GLU A 34 24.00 32.25 34.20
N LEU A 35 23.87 32.01 32.89
CA LEU A 35 24.12 32.99 31.83
C LEU A 35 22.90 33.05 30.92
N GLU A 36 22.35 34.25 30.74
CA GLU A 36 21.37 34.51 29.68
C GLU A 36 22.12 34.51 28.34
N LEU A 37 21.84 33.55 27.45
CA LEU A 37 22.45 33.48 26.11
C LEU A 37 21.46 33.91 25.01
N GLU A 38 21.93 34.69 24.04
CA GLU A 38 21.13 35.19 22.92
C GLU A 38 21.93 35.16 21.62
N LEU A 39 21.30 34.74 20.51
CA LEU A 39 21.88 34.92 19.16
C LEU A 39 21.43 36.24 18.56
N ALA A 40 22.33 36.91 17.83
CA ALA A 40 22.00 38.14 17.12
C ALA A 40 22.61 38.17 15.72
N VAL A 41 21.90 38.79 14.78
CA VAL A 41 22.36 39.07 13.41
C VAL A 41 22.29 40.58 13.18
N GLY A 42 23.38 41.19 12.71
CA GLY A 42 23.42 42.64 12.44
C GLY A 42 23.09 43.52 13.66
N GLY A 43 23.16 42.97 14.88
CA GLY A 43 22.82 43.66 16.12
C GLY A 43 21.44 43.32 16.69
N ALA A 44 20.52 42.79 15.87
CA ALA A 44 19.17 42.42 16.27
C ALA A 44 19.11 40.99 16.84
N PRO A 45 18.36 40.75 17.92
CA PRO A 45 18.21 39.43 18.51
C PRO A 45 17.44 38.50 17.56
N LEU A 46 17.84 37.23 17.51
CA LEU A 46 17.11 36.17 16.84
C LEU A 46 16.15 35.50 17.82
N ASN A 47 14.93 35.24 17.38
CA ASN A 47 13.99 34.43 18.13
C ASN A 47 14.40 32.96 18.04
N GLY A 48 15.04 32.45 19.09
CA GLY A 48 15.59 31.10 19.14
C GLY A 48 15.05 30.29 20.31
N ARG A 49 15.33 28.99 20.29
CA ARG A 49 15.11 28.10 21.42
C ARG A 49 16.44 27.80 22.09
N PHE A 50 16.41 27.67 23.43
CA PHE A 50 17.56 27.39 24.28
C PHE A 50 17.27 26.15 25.13
N PHE A 51 18.23 25.24 25.19
CA PHE A 51 18.11 24.01 25.97
C PHE A 51 19.41 23.75 26.72
N ARG A 52 19.28 23.28 27.96
CA ARG A 52 20.38 22.72 28.76
C ARG A 52 20.41 21.21 28.58
N PHE A 53 21.57 20.59 28.74
CA PHE A 53 21.68 19.13 28.76
C PHE A 53 22.93 18.67 29.52
N GLU A 54 22.96 17.41 29.94
CA GLU A 54 24.09 16.84 30.66
C GLU A 54 25.34 16.76 29.76
N ARG A 55 26.50 17.15 30.32
CA ARG A 55 27.82 17.01 29.69
C ARG A 55 28.80 16.43 30.72
N GLY A 56 28.77 15.11 30.87
CA GLY A 56 29.59 14.39 31.85
C GLY A 56 31.10 14.59 31.63
N ASP A 57 31.55 14.80 30.39
CA ASP A 57 32.94 15.16 30.08
C ASP A 57 33.36 16.50 30.71
N VAL A 58 32.46 17.48 30.74
CA VAL A 58 32.69 18.79 31.36
C VAL A 58 32.66 18.67 32.88
N LEU A 59 31.69 17.95 33.45
CA LEU A 59 31.62 17.71 34.90
C LEU A 59 32.87 16.99 35.41
N HIS A 60 33.27 15.92 34.73
CA HIS A 60 34.48 15.16 35.06
C HIS A 60 35.75 16.00 34.91
N HIS A 61 35.89 16.77 33.83
CA HIS A 61 37.06 17.63 33.62
C HIS A 61 37.28 18.64 34.74
N PHE A 62 36.19 19.19 35.29
CA PHE A 62 36.24 20.17 36.38
C PHE A 62 36.08 19.55 37.78
N GLY A 63 35.97 18.22 37.91
CA GLY A 63 35.79 17.54 39.19
C GLY A 63 34.48 17.91 39.91
N ILE A 64 33.42 18.24 39.15
CA ILE A 64 32.11 18.60 39.69
C ILE A 64 31.34 17.31 39.96
N ALA A 65 31.00 17.05 41.22
CA ALA A 65 30.29 15.85 41.66
C ALA A 65 28.76 15.97 41.62
N ASP A 66 28.22 17.13 41.23
CA ASP A 66 26.78 17.36 41.09
C ASP A 66 26.29 16.81 39.74
N ASP A 67 25.66 15.63 39.80
CA ASP A 67 25.09 14.90 38.67
C ASP A 67 23.79 15.51 38.14
N ARG A 68 23.21 16.51 38.83
CA ARG A 68 22.01 17.24 38.39
C ARG A 68 22.34 18.45 37.54
N LEU A 69 23.60 18.86 37.50
CA LEU A 69 24.02 20.00 36.71
C LEU A 69 24.00 19.62 35.23
N GLU A 70 23.34 20.44 34.40
CA GLU A 70 23.29 20.29 32.95
C GLU A 70 24.20 21.32 32.27
N PRO A 71 25.55 21.19 32.30
CA PRO A 71 26.43 22.24 31.82
C PRO A 71 26.38 22.44 30.31
N GLY A 72 25.87 21.49 29.54
CA GLY A 72 25.68 21.63 28.10
C GLY A 72 24.62 22.67 27.75
N PHE A 73 24.78 23.35 26.61
CA PHE A 73 23.70 24.14 26.03
C PHE A 73 23.60 23.96 24.52
N VAL A 74 22.38 24.07 24.00
CA VAL A 74 22.09 24.23 22.58
C VAL A 74 21.21 25.47 22.41
N LEU A 75 21.58 26.31 21.47
CA LEU A 75 20.85 27.51 21.08
C LEU A 75 20.60 27.45 19.58
N THR A 76 19.34 27.47 19.17
CA THR A 76 18.96 27.39 17.75
C THR A 76 17.99 28.47 17.36
N ALA A 77 18.19 29.09 16.20
CA ALA A 77 17.28 30.09 15.66
C ALA A 77 17.20 30.01 14.13
N PRO A 78 16.04 30.29 13.52
CA PRO A 78 15.94 30.47 12.08
C PRO A 78 16.74 31.70 11.64
N VAL A 79 17.38 31.63 10.48
CA VAL A 79 18.17 32.73 9.91
C VAL A 79 17.79 32.92 8.45
N ALA A 80 17.36 34.14 8.10
CA ALA A 80 16.93 34.47 6.73
C ALA A 80 18.12 34.66 5.77
N ASP A 81 19.25 35.20 6.26
CA ASP A 81 20.46 35.42 5.48
C ASP A 81 21.63 34.57 6.00
N ALA A 82 21.98 33.55 5.22
CA ALA A 82 23.07 32.62 5.49
C ALA A 82 24.48 33.26 5.48
N GLY A 83 24.61 34.48 4.93
CA GLY A 83 25.86 35.21 4.83
C GLY A 83 26.10 36.22 5.96
N ALA A 84 25.10 36.46 6.81
CA ALA A 84 25.20 37.48 7.85
C ALA A 84 26.07 37.04 9.04
N GLU A 85 26.80 37.99 9.65
CA GLU A 85 27.62 37.72 10.84
C GLU A 85 26.72 37.42 12.05
N ILE A 86 26.74 36.16 12.50
CA ILE A 86 25.99 35.70 13.66
C ILE A 86 26.86 35.87 14.92
N ARG A 87 26.31 36.53 15.94
CA ARG A 87 26.97 36.74 17.23
C ARG A 87 26.23 36.01 18.35
N LEU A 88 26.98 35.37 19.25
CA LEU A 88 26.47 34.91 20.55
C LEU A 88 26.71 36.03 21.57
N ARG A 89 25.67 36.44 22.28
CA ARG A 89 25.70 37.40 23.38
C ARG A 89 25.39 36.69 24.69
N TRP A 90 25.97 37.19 25.78
CA TRP A 90 25.68 36.68 27.11
C TRP A 90 25.59 37.78 28.16
N LYS A 91 24.81 37.51 29.21
CA LYS A 91 24.61 38.41 30.34
C LYS A 91 24.44 37.64 31.65
N HIS A 92 25.12 38.08 32.70
CA HIS A 92 24.92 37.67 34.09
C HIS A 92 25.34 38.80 35.04
N ALA A 93 24.39 39.35 35.81
CA ALA A 93 24.60 40.51 36.68
C ALA A 93 25.35 41.67 35.97
N ASN A 94 26.59 41.97 36.39
CA ASN A 94 27.44 43.02 35.82
C ASN A 94 28.35 42.54 34.67
N VAL A 95 28.32 41.25 34.33
CA VAL A 95 29.11 40.67 33.24
C VAL A 95 28.25 40.64 31.99
N ARG A 96 28.70 41.33 30.92
CA ARG A 96 28.11 41.30 29.58
C ARG A 96 29.19 41.11 28.55
N GLY A 97 28.88 40.37 27.49
CA GLY A 97 29.81 40.16 26.39
C GLY A 97 29.13 39.60 25.16
N GLY A 98 29.92 39.47 24.11
CA GLY A 98 29.50 38.76 22.91
C GLY A 98 30.69 38.40 22.05
N GLN A 99 30.52 37.39 21.22
CA GLN A 99 31.52 36.95 20.25
C GLN A 99 30.89 36.67 18.89
N ALA A 100 31.59 37.01 17.82
CA ALA A 100 31.24 36.55 16.48
C ALA A 100 31.47 35.03 16.38
N LEU A 101 30.50 34.33 15.82
CA LEU A 101 30.57 32.88 15.65
C LEU A 101 31.13 32.54 14.28
N ARG A 102 32.06 31.58 14.24
CA ARG A 102 32.46 30.95 12.98
C ARG A 102 31.43 29.89 12.62
N VAL A 103 30.38 30.29 11.90
CA VAL A 103 29.28 29.42 11.50
C VAL A 103 29.69 28.60 10.28
N LYS A 104 29.75 27.27 10.43
CA LYS A 104 29.96 26.34 9.31
C LYS A 104 28.67 26.18 8.50
N ARG A 105 28.76 25.77 7.23
CA ARG A 105 27.59 25.45 6.39
C ARG A 105 27.16 23.98 6.46
N GLU A 106 27.95 23.16 7.14
CA GLU A 106 27.71 21.73 7.27
C GLU A 106 28.07 21.29 8.69
N ALA A 107 27.38 20.27 9.18
CA ALA A 107 27.74 19.60 10.41
C ALA A 107 29.02 18.78 10.22
N ASP A 108 29.74 18.54 11.31
CA ASP A 108 30.94 17.71 11.34
C ASP A 108 30.63 16.47 12.20
N ALA A 109 31.16 15.29 11.85
CA ALA A 109 30.92 14.06 12.62
C ALA A 109 31.30 14.17 14.11
N SER A 110 32.21 15.09 14.45
CA SER A 110 32.55 15.43 15.85
C SER A 110 31.42 16.11 16.63
N TRP A 111 30.46 16.74 15.94
CA TRP A 111 29.30 17.41 16.54
C TRP A 111 28.39 16.42 17.24
N VAL A 112 28.14 15.27 16.63
CA VAL A 112 27.31 14.19 17.19
C VAL A 112 27.78 13.81 18.59
N ARG A 113 29.10 13.56 18.71
CA ARG A 113 29.72 13.14 19.97
C ARG A 113 29.67 14.21 21.05
N ARG A 114 29.74 15.48 20.68
CA ARG A 114 29.75 16.61 21.63
C ARG A 114 28.35 17.11 21.99
N LEU A 115 27.39 16.97 21.07
CA LEU A 115 25.99 17.29 21.32
C LEU A 115 25.36 16.28 22.27
N GLY A 116 25.73 14.99 22.19
CA GLY A 116 25.21 13.97 23.11
C GLY A 116 23.69 14.05 23.26
N ALA A 117 23.19 14.11 24.51
CA ALA A 117 21.77 14.29 24.85
C ALA A 117 21.13 15.53 24.22
N GLY A 118 21.93 16.57 23.95
CA GLY A 118 21.49 17.79 23.28
C GLY A 118 20.95 17.54 21.87
N ALA A 119 21.38 16.47 21.18
CA ALA A 119 20.84 16.10 19.87
C ALA A 119 19.37 15.65 19.97
N ALA A 120 19.02 14.85 20.99
CA ALA A 120 17.65 14.40 21.23
C ALA A 120 16.74 15.58 21.64
N LYS A 121 17.22 16.48 22.51
CA LYS A 121 16.48 17.71 22.86
C LYS A 121 16.27 18.60 21.65
N LEU A 122 17.29 18.75 20.79
CA LEU A 122 17.18 19.53 19.56
C LEU A 122 16.13 18.92 18.61
N LEU A 123 16.01 17.59 18.51
CA LEU A 123 14.97 16.93 17.71
C LEU A 123 13.56 17.16 18.24
N ALA A 124 13.35 16.97 19.54
CA ALA A 124 12.03 17.12 20.17
C ALA A 124 11.50 18.56 20.00
N GLU A 125 12.39 19.52 19.89
CA GLU A 125 12.09 20.95 19.93
C GLU A 125 12.31 21.66 18.58
N THR A 126 12.63 20.92 17.51
CA THR A 126 12.68 21.48 16.16
C THR A 126 11.65 20.81 15.27
N ASP A 127 10.70 21.60 14.75
CA ASP A 127 9.64 21.16 13.83
C ASP A 127 10.16 20.87 12.39
N ASP A 128 11.43 20.48 12.21
CA ASP A 128 12.12 20.47 10.89
C ASP A 128 12.16 19.08 10.23
N ASP A 129 11.18 18.19 10.44
CA ASP A 129 11.10 16.84 9.83
C ASP A 129 12.41 15.99 9.92
N GLY A 130 13.32 16.32 10.84
CA GLY A 130 14.64 15.71 10.97
C GLY A 130 15.70 16.13 9.93
N ARG A 131 15.55 17.24 9.18
CA ARG A 131 16.51 17.64 8.13
C ARG A 131 17.91 17.93 8.66
N TRP A 132 18.04 18.74 9.72
CA TRP A 132 19.36 18.97 10.33
C TRP A 132 19.98 17.68 10.85
N LEU A 133 19.17 16.76 11.39
CA LEU A 133 19.64 15.45 11.84
C LEU A 133 20.13 14.61 10.67
N GLY A 134 19.45 14.68 9.53
CA GLY A 134 19.91 14.03 8.31
C GLY A 134 21.24 14.56 7.81
N GLU A 135 21.46 15.89 7.84
CA GLU A 135 22.78 16.48 7.54
C GLU A 135 23.86 15.92 8.47
N VAL A 136 23.55 15.73 9.75
CA VAL A 136 24.44 15.13 10.74
C VAL A 136 24.69 13.64 10.45
N VAL A 137 23.64 12.85 10.24
CA VAL A 137 23.71 11.40 9.98
C VAL A 137 24.47 11.10 8.68
N ARG A 138 24.42 11.99 7.69
CA ARG A 138 25.23 11.89 6.47
C ARG A 138 26.73 11.85 6.77
N THR A 139 27.19 12.60 7.78
CA THR A 139 28.61 12.64 8.17
C THR A 139 29.07 11.42 8.97
N ILE A 140 28.13 10.64 9.53
CA ILE A 140 28.44 9.42 10.28
C ILE A 140 28.76 8.31 9.27
N PRO A 141 29.93 7.65 9.36
CA PRO A 141 30.24 6.52 8.49
C PRO A 141 29.15 5.44 8.53
N ALA A 142 28.95 4.73 7.43
CA ALA A 142 27.98 3.63 7.36
C ALA A 142 28.31 2.48 8.32
N GLU A 143 29.61 2.31 8.63
CA GLU A 143 30.17 1.28 9.51
C GLU A 143 30.53 1.88 10.87
N THR A 144 29.51 2.14 11.70
CA THR A 144 29.71 2.42 13.12
C THR A 144 29.27 1.23 13.95
N LYS A 145 30.06 0.87 14.96
CA LYS A 145 29.66 -0.16 15.93
C LYS A 145 28.39 0.32 16.64
N ALA A 146 27.32 -0.48 16.56
CA ALA A 146 26.08 -0.19 17.25
C ALA A 146 26.34 0.05 18.76
N PRO A 147 25.66 1.01 19.38
CA PRO A 147 25.84 1.28 20.80
C PRO A 147 25.37 0.08 21.62
N GLY A 148 25.87 -0.04 22.86
CA GLY A 148 25.52 -1.16 23.74
C GLY A 148 24.02 -1.26 24.08
N TRP A 149 23.23 -0.24 23.78
CA TRP A 149 21.82 -0.07 24.14
C TRP A 149 20.88 0.02 22.92
N ALA A 150 21.37 -0.22 21.70
CA ALA A 150 20.52 -0.33 20.50
C ALA A 150 21.14 -1.26 19.45
N ASP A 151 20.28 -1.88 18.63
CA ASP A 151 20.69 -2.70 17.49
C ASP A 151 19.59 -2.69 16.43
N GLY A 152 19.93 -3.06 15.20
CA GLY A 152 18.95 -3.12 14.13
C GLY A 152 19.53 -3.62 12.82
N ASN A 153 18.63 -4.03 11.94
CA ASN A 153 18.95 -4.51 10.61
C ASN A 153 17.89 -4.07 9.60
N ILE A 154 18.34 -3.62 8.44
CA ILE A 154 17.47 -3.36 7.28
C ILE A 154 17.52 -4.62 6.43
N GLU A 155 16.46 -5.41 6.50
CA GLU A 155 16.36 -6.69 5.78
C GLU A 155 15.95 -6.48 4.32
N TYR A 156 15.22 -5.40 4.05
CA TYR A 156 14.79 -5.03 2.70
C TYR A 156 14.69 -3.52 2.54
N ALA A 157 15.23 -3.00 1.44
CA ALA A 157 15.06 -1.62 0.99
C ALA A 157 14.86 -1.62 -0.54
N GLY A 158 13.61 -1.68 -0.99
CA GLY A 158 13.25 -1.69 -2.40
C GLY A 158 12.81 -0.33 -2.92
N THR A 159 13.38 0.14 -4.03
CA THR A 159 12.98 1.37 -4.70
C THR A 159 12.10 1.13 -5.93
N PHE A 160 11.10 1.98 -6.10
CA PHE A 160 10.23 2.12 -7.27
C PHE A 160 10.52 3.41 -8.05
N GLY A 161 11.72 3.97 -7.87
CA GLY A 161 12.13 5.24 -8.45
C GLY A 161 11.31 6.40 -7.88
N SER A 162 10.61 7.14 -8.75
CA SER A 162 9.86 8.34 -8.37
C SER A 162 8.64 8.07 -7.48
N ILE A 163 8.16 6.82 -7.41
CA ILE A 163 7.00 6.43 -6.57
C ILE A 163 7.41 6.32 -5.09
N GLY A 164 8.72 6.16 -4.83
CA GLY A 164 9.28 5.95 -3.51
C GLY A 164 9.83 4.55 -3.31
N GLY A 165 9.71 4.02 -2.10
CA GLY A 165 10.25 2.70 -1.76
C GLY A 165 9.50 2.01 -0.64
N MET A 166 9.87 0.76 -0.35
CA MET A 166 9.45 0.04 0.84
C MET A 166 10.70 -0.41 1.61
N VAL A 167 10.69 -0.19 2.91
CA VAL A 167 11.74 -0.58 3.83
C VAL A 167 11.14 -1.53 4.87
N ALA A 168 11.81 -2.64 5.12
CA ALA A 168 11.44 -3.58 6.18
C ALA A 168 12.69 -4.10 6.90
N GLY A 169 12.54 -4.41 8.17
CA GLY A 169 13.61 -4.92 8.99
C GLY A 169 13.22 -4.99 10.46
N TRP A 170 14.21 -4.91 11.34
CA TRP A 170 13.99 -4.82 12.77
C TRP A 170 14.93 -3.80 13.41
N ALA A 171 14.48 -3.20 14.50
CA ALA A 171 15.26 -2.24 15.27
C ALA A 171 14.78 -2.26 16.73
N ALA A 172 15.71 -2.51 17.65
CA ALA A 172 15.46 -2.60 19.08
C ALA A 172 16.39 -1.67 19.85
N THR A 173 15.88 -1.01 20.88
CA THR A 173 16.65 -0.06 21.68
C THR A 173 16.14 -0.03 23.11
N SER A 174 16.98 0.32 24.08
CA SER A 174 16.51 0.62 25.43
C SER A 174 15.42 1.73 25.41
N PRO A 175 14.49 1.75 26.38
CA PRO A 175 13.40 2.74 26.40
C PRO A 175 13.89 4.19 26.36
N GLY A 176 13.13 5.07 25.70
CA GLY A 176 13.39 6.53 25.64
C GLY A 176 14.22 7.00 24.45
N ASN A 177 14.61 6.09 23.54
CA ASN A 177 15.37 6.44 22.33
C ASN A 177 14.48 6.46 21.08
N GLU A 178 14.79 7.34 20.13
CA GLU A 178 14.07 7.43 18.85
C GLU A 178 14.80 6.68 17.73
N LEU A 179 14.04 6.02 16.86
CA LEU A 179 14.57 5.29 15.70
C LEU A 179 14.16 5.98 14.40
N TRP A 180 15.10 6.09 13.47
CA TRP A 180 14.95 6.85 12.23
C TRP A 180 15.61 6.14 11.04
N LEU A 181 15.07 6.37 9.84
CA LEU A 181 15.69 6.01 8.57
C LEU A 181 16.10 7.28 7.82
N PHE A 182 17.30 7.29 7.23
CA PHE A 182 17.82 8.43 6.46
C PHE A 182 18.36 8.02 5.09
N ASP A 183 18.00 8.77 4.05
CA ASP A 183 18.64 8.62 2.73
C ASP A 183 19.97 9.39 2.64
N GLU A 184 20.71 9.20 1.53
CA GLU A 184 21.98 9.91 1.28
C GLU A 184 21.83 11.43 1.16
N SER A 185 20.62 11.92 0.89
CA SER A 185 20.33 13.35 0.83
C SER A 185 20.09 13.95 2.21
N GLY A 186 19.86 13.12 3.24
CA GLY A 186 19.60 13.56 4.61
C GLY A 186 18.10 13.73 4.88
N HIS A 187 17.21 13.18 4.06
CA HIS A 187 15.80 13.12 4.42
C HIS A 187 15.59 12.01 5.44
N GLY A 188 14.87 12.32 6.53
CA GLY A 188 14.57 11.38 7.61
C GLY A 188 13.12 10.91 7.61
N GLU A 189 12.90 9.67 8.04
CA GLU A 189 11.59 9.15 8.43
C GLU A 189 11.68 8.48 9.80
N ARG A 190 10.76 8.84 10.71
CA ARG A 190 10.67 8.22 12.05
C ARG A 190 10.14 6.80 11.91
N LEU A 191 10.75 5.82 12.59
CA LEU A 191 10.15 4.49 12.70
C LEU A 191 8.87 4.47 13.55
N ALA A 192 8.56 5.55 14.27
CA ALA A 192 7.23 5.75 14.85
C ALA A 192 6.12 5.81 13.78
N ASN A 193 6.45 6.20 12.55
CA ASN A 193 5.53 6.19 11.41
C ASN A 193 5.44 4.81 10.75
N ALA A 194 6.30 3.85 11.11
CA ALA A 194 6.27 2.50 10.55
C ALA A 194 5.12 1.67 11.15
N THR A 195 4.70 0.61 10.47
CA THR A 195 3.97 -0.47 11.15
C THR A 195 4.99 -1.32 11.90
N ARG A 196 4.97 -1.21 13.23
CA ARG A 196 5.79 -2.05 14.12
C ARG A 196 5.11 -3.42 14.30
N PHE A 197 5.86 -4.48 14.54
CA PHE A 197 5.30 -5.82 14.80
C PHE A 197 6.29 -6.74 15.50
N ASP A 198 5.76 -7.75 16.17
CA ASP A 198 6.57 -8.67 16.93
C ASP A 198 7.43 -9.57 16.04
N ARG A 199 8.68 -9.75 16.46
CA ARG A 199 9.65 -10.66 15.86
C ARG A 199 10.15 -11.57 16.95
N ALA A 200 9.60 -12.77 17.05
CA ALA A 200 9.91 -13.70 18.14
C ALA A 200 11.42 -14.02 18.21
N ASP A 201 12.07 -14.17 17.06
CA ASP A 201 13.52 -14.35 16.93
C ASP A 201 14.32 -13.17 17.50
N VAL A 202 13.91 -11.94 17.18
CA VAL A 202 14.54 -10.71 17.69
C VAL A 202 14.26 -10.53 19.17
N ARG A 203 13.01 -10.76 19.61
CA ARG A 203 12.64 -10.67 21.02
C ARG A 203 13.48 -11.62 21.87
N SER A 204 13.54 -12.91 21.49
CA SER A 204 14.35 -13.89 22.21
C SER A 204 15.83 -13.52 22.28
N ALA A 205 16.38 -12.89 21.24
CA ALA A 205 17.78 -12.48 21.22
C ALA A 205 18.07 -11.21 22.05
N TYR A 206 17.13 -10.26 22.10
CA TYR A 206 17.40 -8.90 22.58
C TYR A 206 16.56 -8.43 23.78
N GLU A 207 15.52 -9.15 24.19
CA GLU A 207 14.65 -8.78 25.33
C GLU A 207 15.42 -8.68 26.64
N ALA A 208 16.35 -9.60 26.90
CA ALA A 208 17.23 -9.53 28.08
C ALA A 208 18.11 -8.27 28.10
N LYS A 209 18.37 -7.67 26.93
CA LYS A 209 19.28 -6.53 26.76
C LYS A 209 18.54 -5.19 26.71
N TYR A 210 17.39 -5.14 26.03
CA TYR A 210 16.66 -3.89 25.75
C TYR A 210 15.25 -3.85 26.36
N GLY A 211 14.82 -4.92 27.04
CA GLY A 211 13.52 -5.02 27.69
C GLY A 211 12.37 -4.77 26.72
N ALA A 212 11.46 -3.87 27.10
CA ALA A 212 10.29 -3.52 26.31
C ALA A 212 10.61 -3.01 24.89
N GLY A 213 11.81 -2.46 24.65
CA GLY A 213 12.18 -2.00 23.31
C GLY A 213 12.61 -3.10 22.33
N ALA A 214 12.67 -4.36 22.78
CA ALA A 214 12.74 -5.54 21.91
C ALA A 214 11.34 -6.07 21.52
N ILE A 215 10.27 -5.59 22.18
CA ILE A 215 8.89 -5.89 21.80
C ILE A 215 8.56 -5.06 20.55
N ASP A 216 7.88 -5.68 19.58
CA ASP A 216 7.54 -5.05 18.31
C ASP A 216 8.75 -4.43 17.58
N ALA A 217 9.90 -5.11 17.68
CA ALA A 217 11.15 -4.68 17.05
C ALA A 217 11.08 -4.66 15.51
N GLY A 218 10.21 -5.48 14.91
CA GLY A 218 9.99 -5.49 13.46
C GLY A 218 9.37 -4.18 12.97
N PHE A 219 9.72 -3.74 11.77
CA PHE A 219 9.13 -2.57 11.13
C PHE A 219 8.90 -2.78 9.64
N VAL A 220 7.84 -2.15 9.12
CA VAL A 220 7.62 -1.90 7.69
C VAL A 220 7.25 -0.44 7.50
N LEU A 221 7.89 0.23 6.55
CA LEU A 221 7.65 1.62 6.22
C LEU A 221 7.67 1.83 4.71
N ARG A 222 6.69 2.53 4.18
CA ARG A 222 6.79 3.13 2.85
C ARG A 222 7.67 4.37 2.93
N TRP A 223 8.69 4.40 2.08
CA TRP A 223 9.50 5.57 1.85
C TRP A 223 8.80 6.47 0.81
N PRO A 224 8.46 7.72 1.15
CA PRO A 224 7.60 8.55 0.31
C PRO A 224 8.34 9.34 -0.78
N ARG A 225 9.68 9.37 -0.75
CA ARG A 225 10.51 10.21 -1.63
C ARG A 225 11.18 9.39 -2.72
N SER A 226 11.48 10.03 -3.85
CA SER A 226 12.25 9.40 -4.93
C SER A 226 13.58 8.88 -4.40
N THR A 227 13.93 7.64 -4.73
CA THR A 227 15.20 7.01 -4.35
C THR A 227 15.92 6.47 -5.56
N ALA A 228 17.24 6.53 -5.54
CA ALA A 228 18.10 5.97 -6.57
C ALA A 228 18.60 4.60 -6.13
N VAL A 229 18.72 3.67 -7.07
CA VAL A 229 19.31 2.34 -6.81
C VAL A 229 20.76 2.52 -6.38
N ALA A 230 21.22 1.63 -5.50
CA ALA A 230 22.54 1.63 -4.89
C ALA A 230 22.87 2.83 -3.98
N SER A 231 22.00 3.85 -3.89
CA SER A 231 22.11 4.84 -2.83
C SER A 231 21.89 4.19 -1.46
N THR A 232 22.55 4.73 -0.44
CA THR A 232 22.57 4.19 0.92
C THR A 232 21.35 4.67 1.72
N LEU A 233 20.69 3.73 2.39
CA LEU A 233 19.72 3.99 3.44
C LEU A 233 20.37 3.67 4.79
N LYS A 234 20.29 4.59 5.74
CA LYS A 234 20.86 4.43 7.09
C LYS A 234 19.74 4.29 8.11
N LEU A 235 19.82 3.29 8.97
CA LEU A 235 19.03 3.17 10.19
C LEU A 235 19.83 3.79 11.33
N ALA A 236 19.27 4.82 11.95
CA ALA A 236 19.89 5.55 13.04
C ALA A 236 19.02 5.51 14.30
N VAL A 237 19.69 5.55 15.45
CA VAL A 237 19.09 5.71 16.77
C VAL A 237 19.55 7.04 17.37
N VAL A 238 18.63 7.74 18.02
CA VAL A 238 18.89 8.97 18.74
C VAL A 238 18.60 8.74 20.21
N GLY A 239 19.63 8.88 21.04
CA GLY A 239 19.58 8.64 22.47
C GLY A 239 20.33 9.67 23.30
N ALA A 240 20.45 9.39 24.60
CA ALA A 240 21.02 10.32 25.58
C ALA A 240 22.52 10.62 25.36
N ASP A 241 23.26 9.77 24.65
CA ASP A 241 24.68 10.00 24.33
C ASP A 241 24.91 10.46 22.87
N GLY A 242 23.83 10.72 22.12
CA GLY A 242 23.88 11.27 20.77
C GLY A 242 23.15 10.43 19.71
N VAL A 243 23.67 10.50 18.48
CA VAL A 243 23.08 9.87 17.29
C VAL A 243 24.02 8.77 16.79
N HIS A 244 23.50 7.57 16.57
CA HIS A 244 24.30 6.43 16.13
C HIS A 244 23.66 5.78 14.92
N VAL A 245 24.44 5.48 13.88
CA VAL A 245 24.00 4.63 12.78
C VAL A 245 24.19 3.18 13.20
N VAL A 246 23.09 2.43 13.30
CA VAL A 246 23.13 1.02 13.73
C VAL A 246 23.25 0.07 12.55
N HIS A 247 22.74 0.47 11.38
CA HIS A 247 22.87 -0.30 10.16
C HIS A 247 22.72 0.57 8.92
N SER A 248 23.30 0.12 7.80
CA SER A 248 23.15 0.76 6.49
C SER A 248 22.93 -0.31 5.42
N ALA A 249 22.03 -0.05 4.49
CA ALA A 249 21.75 -0.95 3.37
C ALA A 249 21.57 -0.15 2.06
N PRO A 250 22.00 -0.70 0.92
CA PRO A 250 21.74 -0.06 -0.37
C PRO A 250 20.27 -0.25 -0.78
N TRP A 251 19.73 0.75 -1.48
CA TRP A 251 18.45 0.59 -2.18
C TRP A 251 18.61 -0.41 -3.34
N ALA A 252 17.78 -1.46 -3.34
CA ALA A 252 17.68 -2.44 -4.40
C ALA A 252 16.50 -2.15 -5.33
N HIS A 253 16.56 -2.66 -6.57
CA HIS A 253 15.41 -2.63 -7.47
C HIS A 253 14.24 -3.41 -6.85
N ALA A 254 13.09 -2.74 -6.69
CA ALA A 254 11.86 -3.43 -6.32
C ALA A 254 11.23 -4.11 -7.55
N ASN A 255 10.37 -5.09 -7.30
CA ASN A 255 9.62 -5.74 -8.38
C ASN A 255 8.44 -4.85 -8.79
N HIS A 256 8.39 -4.42 -10.06
CA HIS A 256 7.32 -3.56 -10.57
C HIS A 256 6.06 -4.34 -10.97
N ASP A 257 6.10 -5.67 -11.00
CA ASP A 257 4.90 -6.49 -11.16
C ASP A 257 4.09 -6.49 -9.84
N PRO A 258 2.83 -6.01 -9.84
CA PRO A 258 2.03 -5.89 -8.62
C PRO A 258 1.85 -7.22 -7.88
N ALA A 259 1.70 -8.32 -8.62
CA ALA A 259 1.48 -9.65 -8.08
C ALA A 259 2.73 -10.18 -7.36
N ALA A 260 3.88 -10.07 -8.00
CA ALA A 260 5.15 -10.49 -7.43
C ALA A 260 5.57 -9.60 -6.23
N PHE A 261 5.34 -8.28 -6.31
CA PHE A 261 5.58 -7.40 -5.18
C PHE A 261 4.66 -7.73 -3.99
N ALA A 262 3.37 -7.97 -4.22
CA ALA A 262 2.46 -8.36 -3.16
C ALA A 262 2.87 -9.68 -2.48
N ARG A 263 3.33 -10.68 -3.23
CA ARG A 263 3.88 -11.94 -2.66
C ARG A 263 5.04 -11.67 -1.70
N GLN A 264 5.94 -10.77 -2.08
CA GLN A 264 7.05 -10.38 -1.23
C GLN A 264 6.58 -9.60 0.00
N ALA A 265 5.79 -8.54 -0.22
CA ALA A 265 5.37 -7.63 0.84
C ALA A 265 4.50 -8.35 1.87
N PHE A 266 3.53 -9.15 1.43
CA PHE A 266 2.61 -9.86 2.33
C PHE A 266 3.31 -10.97 3.13
N GLY A 267 4.53 -11.35 2.77
CA GLY A 267 5.36 -12.28 3.54
C GLY A 267 5.84 -11.73 4.88
N VAL A 268 5.84 -10.40 5.09
CA VAL A 268 6.26 -9.81 6.38
C VAL A 268 5.23 -10.16 7.48
N PRO A 269 5.66 -10.76 8.61
CA PRO A 269 4.76 -11.42 9.57
C PRO A 269 4.05 -10.43 10.51
N THR A 270 3.10 -9.66 9.97
CA THR A 270 2.21 -8.80 10.75
C THR A 270 0.91 -9.52 11.14
N SER A 271 0.37 -9.23 12.33
CA SER A 271 -0.98 -9.69 12.70
C SER A 271 -2.03 -9.15 11.72
N VAL A 272 -3.22 -9.76 11.66
CA VAL A 272 -4.29 -9.35 10.74
C VAL A 272 -4.68 -7.88 10.93
N GLN A 273 -4.85 -7.42 12.17
CA GLN A 273 -5.21 -6.02 12.45
C GLN A 273 -4.12 -5.05 11.98
N ARG A 274 -2.85 -5.36 12.25
CA ARG A 274 -1.72 -4.52 11.82
C ARG A 274 -1.51 -4.59 10.31
N PHE A 275 -1.82 -5.71 9.68
CA PHE A 275 -1.72 -5.88 8.24
C PHE A 275 -2.63 -4.89 7.51
N GLN A 276 -3.84 -4.64 7.99
CA GLN A 276 -4.74 -3.69 7.33
C GLN A 276 -4.31 -2.24 7.45
N ASP A 277 -3.93 -1.82 8.66
CA ASP A 277 -3.33 -0.51 8.89
C ASP A 277 -2.07 -0.33 8.02
N ARG A 278 -1.26 -1.38 7.89
CA ARG A 278 -0.10 -1.39 7.02
C ARG A 278 -0.48 -1.23 5.54
N LEU A 279 -1.51 -1.91 5.06
CA LEU A 279 -1.97 -1.76 3.67
C LEU A 279 -2.43 -0.32 3.39
N LEU A 280 -3.06 0.34 4.37
CA LEU A 280 -3.51 1.73 4.26
C LEU A 280 -2.35 2.72 4.13
N ARG A 281 -1.24 2.46 4.83
CA ARG A 281 -0.15 3.43 4.99
C ARG A 281 1.07 3.13 4.12
N HIS A 282 1.32 1.86 3.82
CA HIS A 282 2.61 1.39 3.31
C HIS A 282 2.51 0.68 1.96
N ASP A 283 2.55 -0.65 1.95
CA ASP A 283 2.68 -1.48 0.75
C ASP A 283 1.40 -1.51 -0.08
N GLY A 284 0.22 -1.42 0.53
CA GLY A 284 -1.04 -1.31 -0.24
C GLY A 284 -1.05 -0.07 -1.14
N VAL A 285 -0.56 1.07 -0.66
CA VAL A 285 -0.44 2.29 -1.47
C VAL A 285 0.51 2.06 -2.67
N LEU A 286 1.63 1.39 -2.46
CA LEU A 286 2.56 1.07 -3.54
C LEU A 286 1.94 0.11 -4.56
N ILE A 287 1.23 -0.93 -4.11
CA ILE A 287 0.51 -1.87 -4.98
C ILE A 287 -0.52 -1.14 -5.83
N GLU A 288 -1.28 -0.20 -5.26
CA GLU A 288 -2.26 0.60 -6.01
C GLU A 288 -1.61 1.43 -7.13
N HIS A 289 -0.44 2.04 -6.88
CA HIS A 289 0.32 2.76 -7.92
C HIS A 289 0.81 1.81 -9.02
N LEU A 290 1.31 0.62 -8.66
CA LEU A 290 1.76 -0.38 -9.63
C LEU A 290 0.59 -0.89 -10.49
N LEU A 291 -0.58 -1.14 -9.90
CA LEU A 291 -1.78 -1.55 -10.63
C LEU A 291 -2.26 -0.46 -11.59
N ALA A 292 -2.32 0.80 -11.13
CA ALA A 292 -2.72 1.92 -11.98
C ALA A 292 -1.75 2.13 -13.16
N ARG A 293 -0.45 1.97 -12.93
CA ARG A 293 0.56 1.98 -14.00
C ARG A 293 0.35 0.82 -14.98
N ARG A 294 0.22 -0.41 -14.48
CA ARG A 294 0.00 -1.61 -15.29
C ARG A 294 -1.25 -1.46 -16.17
N GLN A 295 -2.35 -0.93 -15.65
CA GLN A 295 -3.57 -0.71 -16.45
C GLN A 295 -3.33 0.21 -17.66
N LYS A 296 -2.58 1.31 -17.48
CA LYS A 296 -2.23 2.22 -18.59
C LYS A 296 -1.38 1.51 -19.64
N GLU A 297 -0.41 0.71 -19.19
CA GLU A 297 0.44 -0.08 -20.08
C GLU A 297 -0.38 -1.12 -20.86
N LEU A 298 -1.33 -1.80 -20.19
CA LEU A 298 -2.20 -2.79 -20.82
C LEU A 298 -3.10 -2.20 -21.90
N GLN A 299 -3.56 -0.95 -21.76
CA GLN A 299 -4.39 -0.26 -22.75
C GLN A 299 -3.63 0.08 -24.03
N ALA A 300 -2.31 0.25 -23.96
CA ALA A 300 -1.46 0.58 -25.10
C ALA A 300 -1.03 -0.66 -25.91
N LEU A 301 -1.25 -1.87 -25.39
CA LEU A 301 -0.87 -3.11 -26.07
C LEU A 301 -1.80 -3.40 -27.27
N PRO A 302 -1.26 -3.97 -28.36
CA PRO A 302 -2.06 -4.41 -29.49
C PRO A 302 -3.11 -5.45 -29.06
N VAL A 303 -4.10 -5.67 -29.93
CA VAL A 303 -5.13 -6.69 -29.74
C VAL A 303 -5.32 -7.43 -31.04
N ASP A 304 -5.21 -8.75 -30.97
CA ASP A 304 -5.57 -9.64 -32.07
C ASP A 304 -6.99 -10.17 -31.87
N VAL A 305 -7.77 -10.18 -32.96
CA VAL A 305 -9.13 -10.72 -32.98
C VAL A 305 -9.27 -11.68 -34.15
N TRP A 306 -9.71 -12.91 -33.86
CA TRP A 306 -9.91 -13.95 -34.86
C TRP A 306 -11.36 -14.48 -34.80
N PRO A 307 -12.18 -14.19 -35.82
CA PRO A 307 -13.53 -14.75 -35.93
C PRO A 307 -13.49 -16.17 -36.51
N PHE A 308 -14.35 -17.05 -35.99
CA PHE A 308 -14.56 -18.41 -36.48
C PHE A 308 -16.05 -18.63 -36.72
N GLY A 309 -16.43 -18.80 -37.98
CA GLY A 309 -17.83 -18.90 -38.40
C GLY A 309 -18.51 -17.55 -38.64
N PRO A 310 -19.79 -17.56 -39.05
CA PRO A 310 -20.57 -16.35 -39.28
C PRO A 310 -20.87 -15.63 -37.95
N VAL A 311 -20.34 -14.43 -37.78
CA VAL A 311 -20.67 -13.57 -36.64
C VAL A 311 -22.07 -12.97 -36.87
N PRO A 312 -23.00 -13.04 -35.91
CA PRO A 312 -24.29 -12.35 -36.03
C PRO A 312 -24.09 -10.86 -36.31
N ALA A 313 -24.81 -10.30 -37.28
CA ALA A 313 -24.62 -8.91 -37.70
C ALA A 313 -25.07 -7.89 -36.62
N ALA A 314 -26.09 -8.26 -35.82
CA ALA A 314 -26.63 -7.47 -34.72
C ALA A 314 -27.09 -8.41 -33.60
N PRO A 315 -26.15 -9.01 -32.83
CA PRO A 315 -26.52 -9.90 -31.73
C PRO A 315 -27.26 -9.11 -30.64
N ALA A 316 -28.28 -9.71 -30.02
CA ALA A 316 -28.97 -9.10 -28.89
C ALA A 316 -28.05 -9.06 -27.65
N ALA A 317 -27.22 -10.09 -27.49
CA ALA A 317 -26.26 -10.19 -26.41
C ALA A 317 -24.90 -10.71 -26.88
N SER A 318 -23.82 -10.27 -26.23
CA SER A 318 -22.48 -10.83 -26.38
C SER A 318 -22.07 -11.52 -25.09
N VAL A 319 -21.87 -12.83 -25.15
CA VAL A 319 -21.31 -13.64 -24.08
C VAL A 319 -19.79 -13.54 -24.10
N ILE A 320 -19.21 -13.00 -23.04
CA ILE A 320 -17.78 -12.70 -22.92
C ILE A 320 -17.18 -13.66 -21.88
N VAL A 321 -16.23 -14.48 -22.32
CA VAL A 321 -15.62 -15.54 -21.52
C VAL A 321 -14.10 -15.37 -21.45
N PRO A 322 -13.54 -14.92 -20.32
CA PRO A 322 -12.10 -14.90 -20.13
C PRO A 322 -11.56 -16.32 -19.90
N LEU A 323 -10.44 -16.65 -20.54
CA LEU A 323 -9.79 -17.95 -20.51
C LEU A 323 -8.43 -17.87 -19.81
N TYR A 324 -8.28 -18.63 -18.72
CA TYR A 324 -7.03 -18.70 -17.96
C TYR A 324 -6.79 -20.13 -17.43
N GLY A 325 -5.59 -20.68 -17.69
CA GLY A 325 -5.16 -22.00 -17.23
C GLY A 325 -5.85 -23.20 -17.89
N ARG A 326 -7.18 -23.28 -17.83
CA ARG A 326 -7.98 -24.40 -18.33
C ARG A 326 -8.78 -24.02 -19.57
N TRP A 327 -8.37 -24.54 -20.72
CA TRP A 327 -9.10 -24.35 -21.98
C TRP A 327 -10.13 -25.44 -22.24
N ASP A 328 -10.03 -26.59 -21.57
CA ASP A 328 -10.84 -27.78 -21.85
C ASP A 328 -12.35 -27.55 -21.63
N PHE A 329 -12.72 -26.60 -20.75
CA PHE A 329 -14.11 -26.19 -20.57
C PHE A 329 -14.72 -25.50 -21.80
N VAL A 330 -13.91 -24.98 -22.73
CA VAL A 330 -14.39 -24.39 -23.99
C VAL A 330 -15.16 -25.43 -24.81
N GLU A 331 -14.69 -26.68 -24.88
CA GLU A 331 -15.38 -27.74 -25.62
C GLU A 331 -16.74 -28.07 -24.99
N HIS A 332 -16.81 -28.09 -23.66
CA HIS A 332 -18.05 -28.30 -22.92
C HIS A 332 -19.06 -27.16 -23.14
N GLN A 333 -18.60 -25.91 -23.07
CA GLN A 333 -19.46 -24.75 -23.35
C GLN A 333 -19.97 -24.75 -24.79
N LEU A 334 -19.10 -25.02 -25.77
CA LEU A 334 -19.50 -25.12 -27.17
C LEU A 334 -20.52 -26.25 -27.39
N LEU A 335 -20.40 -27.38 -26.69
CA LEU A 335 -21.39 -28.46 -26.73
C LEU A 335 -22.74 -28.01 -26.18
N ASP A 336 -22.78 -27.36 -25.02
CA ASP A 336 -24.03 -26.88 -24.42
C ASP A 336 -24.68 -25.79 -25.27
N PHE A 337 -23.90 -24.82 -25.76
CA PHE A 337 -24.41 -23.74 -26.61
C PHE A 337 -24.86 -24.24 -27.98
N SER A 338 -24.28 -25.34 -28.50
CA SER A 338 -24.76 -25.97 -29.74
C SER A 338 -26.17 -26.54 -29.61
N ARG A 339 -26.62 -26.83 -28.39
CA ARG A 339 -27.96 -27.37 -28.10
C ARG A 339 -28.98 -26.28 -27.78
N ASP A 340 -28.59 -25.01 -27.85
CA ASP A 340 -29.44 -23.86 -27.57
C ASP A 340 -29.74 -23.07 -28.86
N PRO A 341 -30.92 -23.27 -29.47
CA PRO A 341 -31.28 -22.57 -30.71
C PRO A 341 -31.38 -21.05 -30.54
N GLU A 342 -31.76 -20.57 -29.35
CA GLU A 342 -31.85 -19.14 -29.08
C GLU A 342 -30.46 -18.52 -28.99
N PHE A 343 -29.52 -19.21 -28.33
CA PHE A 343 -28.12 -18.81 -28.33
C PHE A 343 -27.57 -18.67 -29.76
N GLN A 344 -27.75 -19.70 -30.59
CA GLN A 344 -27.21 -19.70 -31.95
C GLN A 344 -27.78 -18.60 -32.85
N SER A 345 -29.02 -18.18 -32.61
CA SER A 345 -29.71 -17.19 -33.45
C SER A 345 -29.53 -15.75 -32.99
N SER A 346 -29.21 -15.51 -31.70
CA SER A 346 -29.26 -14.17 -31.10
C SER A 346 -28.03 -13.76 -30.31
N ALA A 347 -27.16 -14.69 -29.92
CA ALA A 347 -25.99 -14.41 -29.10
C ALA A 347 -24.69 -14.43 -29.91
N GLU A 348 -23.78 -13.53 -29.55
CA GLU A 348 -22.38 -13.58 -29.97
C GLU A 348 -21.52 -14.18 -28.85
N LEU A 349 -20.57 -15.06 -29.19
CA LEU A 349 -19.61 -15.62 -28.23
C LEU A 349 -18.20 -15.04 -28.44
N VAL A 350 -17.64 -14.49 -27.37
CA VAL A 350 -16.30 -13.89 -27.35
C VAL A 350 -15.45 -14.55 -26.28
N TYR A 351 -14.51 -15.39 -26.69
CA TYR A 351 -13.49 -15.95 -25.82
C TYR A 351 -12.27 -15.04 -25.77
N VAL A 352 -11.85 -14.66 -24.56
CA VAL A 352 -10.70 -13.78 -24.33
C VAL A 352 -9.55 -14.60 -23.78
N ILE A 353 -8.46 -14.76 -24.54
CA ILE A 353 -7.25 -15.46 -24.09
C ILE A 353 -6.48 -14.54 -23.15
N ASP A 354 -6.59 -14.80 -21.84
CA ASP A 354 -5.87 -14.06 -20.80
C ASP A 354 -4.59 -14.78 -20.35
N ASP A 355 -4.55 -16.10 -20.46
CA ASP A 355 -3.32 -16.88 -20.27
C ASP A 355 -2.60 -17.08 -21.62
N PRO A 356 -1.38 -16.52 -21.79
CA PRO A 356 -0.59 -16.72 -23.01
C PRO A 356 -0.31 -18.20 -23.33
N ALA A 357 -0.30 -19.08 -22.34
CA ALA A 357 -0.13 -20.53 -22.55
C ALA A 357 -1.27 -21.14 -23.38
N LEU A 358 -2.45 -20.50 -23.42
CA LEU A 358 -3.62 -20.97 -24.15
C LEU A 358 -3.67 -20.50 -25.62
N LEU A 359 -2.63 -19.83 -26.13
CA LEU A 359 -2.60 -19.32 -27.50
C LEU A 359 -2.75 -20.44 -28.55
N HIS A 360 -2.34 -21.67 -28.22
CA HIS A 360 -2.52 -22.85 -29.07
C HIS A 360 -4.00 -23.16 -29.38
N LEU A 361 -4.96 -22.63 -28.61
CA LEU A 361 -6.39 -22.74 -28.90
C LEU A 361 -6.74 -22.15 -30.27
N LYS A 362 -6.01 -21.13 -30.74
CA LYS A 362 -6.19 -20.53 -32.06
C LYS A 362 -6.08 -21.55 -33.19
N GLU A 363 -5.16 -22.50 -33.08
CA GLU A 363 -4.91 -23.53 -34.10
C GLU A 363 -6.07 -24.55 -34.18
N ARG A 364 -6.78 -24.75 -33.06
CA ARG A 364 -7.91 -25.68 -32.94
C ARG A 364 -9.27 -25.01 -33.16
N ALA A 365 -9.35 -23.69 -33.02
CA ALA A 365 -10.61 -22.96 -33.05
C ALA A 365 -11.45 -23.20 -34.31
N GLY A 366 -10.81 -23.30 -35.48
CA GLY A 366 -11.51 -23.63 -36.73
C GLY A 366 -12.09 -25.06 -36.75
N GLN A 367 -11.47 -26.02 -36.07
CA GLN A 367 -11.99 -27.37 -35.92
C GLN A 367 -13.14 -27.42 -34.90
N LEU A 368 -12.98 -26.71 -33.77
CA LEU A 368 -14.03 -26.59 -32.75
C LEU A 368 -15.31 -25.99 -33.33
N TRP A 369 -15.19 -24.90 -34.09
CA TRP A 369 -16.34 -24.31 -34.78
C TRP A 369 -17.02 -25.32 -35.73
N LYS A 370 -16.25 -26.03 -36.56
CA LYS A 370 -16.82 -27.04 -37.48
C LYS A 370 -17.49 -28.20 -36.77
N MET A 371 -17.00 -28.59 -35.60
CA MET A 371 -17.51 -29.73 -34.83
C MET A 371 -18.80 -29.39 -34.09
N HIS A 372 -18.85 -28.22 -33.45
CA HIS A 372 -19.96 -27.82 -32.59
C HIS A 372 -20.98 -26.92 -33.30
N GLY A 373 -20.62 -26.30 -34.43
CA GLY A 373 -21.49 -25.40 -35.18
C GLY A 373 -21.73 -24.04 -34.55
N VAL A 374 -21.10 -23.72 -33.42
CA VAL A 374 -21.26 -22.44 -32.69
C VAL A 374 -20.18 -21.45 -33.16
N PRO A 375 -20.55 -20.31 -33.79
CA PRO A 375 -19.59 -19.28 -34.15
C PRO A 375 -19.04 -18.54 -32.92
N PHE A 376 -17.77 -18.18 -32.93
CA PHE A 376 -17.16 -17.40 -31.85
C PHE A 376 -15.98 -16.54 -32.32
N LYS A 377 -15.60 -15.57 -31.50
CA LYS A 377 -14.37 -14.78 -31.64
C LYS A 377 -13.36 -15.22 -30.60
N LEU A 378 -12.09 -15.34 -30.99
CA LEU A 378 -10.96 -15.32 -30.06
C LEU A 378 -10.38 -13.91 -30.01
N VAL A 379 -10.21 -13.36 -28.82
CA VAL A 379 -9.57 -12.06 -28.57
C VAL A 379 -8.33 -12.29 -27.72
N TRP A 380 -7.18 -11.79 -28.15
CA TRP A 380 -5.92 -11.94 -27.42
C TRP A 380 -5.25 -10.60 -27.16
N GLY A 381 -4.86 -10.40 -25.89
CA GLY A 381 -4.24 -9.17 -25.41
C GLY A 381 -2.73 -9.19 -25.27
N HIS A 382 -2.05 -10.21 -25.80
CA HIS A 382 -0.62 -10.51 -25.67
C HIS A 382 -0.08 -10.82 -24.28
N VAL A 383 -0.77 -10.40 -23.22
CA VAL A 383 -0.36 -10.62 -21.83
C VAL A 383 -1.56 -10.95 -20.95
N ASN A 384 -1.28 -11.46 -19.76
CA ASN A 384 -2.27 -11.59 -18.70
C ASN A 384 -2.69 -10.22 -18.16
N ARG A 385 -3.97 -9.90 -18.36
CA ARG A 385 -4.65 -8.67 -17.95
C ARG A 385 -5.48 -8.85 -16.68
N GLY A 386 -5.60 -10.09 -16.18
CA GLY A 386 -6.46 -10.45 -15.06
C GLY A 386 -7.94 -10.40 -15.45
N TYR A 387 -8.80 -10.88 -14.56
CA TYR A 387 -10.24 -11.04 -14.83
C TYR A 387 -10.92 -9.76 -15.32
N ALA A 388 -10.81 -8.67 -14.56
CA ALA A 388 -11.36 -7.36 -14.94
C ALA A 388 -10.80 -6.86 -16.29
N GLY A 389 -9.49 -6.99 -16.52
CA GLY A 389 -8.84 -6.54 -17.74
C GLY A 389 -9.24 -7.36 -18.97
N ALA A 390 -9.40 -8.68 -18.82
CA ALA A 390 -9.85 -9.59 -19.85
C ALA A 390 -11.32 -9.36 -20.21
N ASN A 391 -12.21 -9.20 -19.23
CA ASN A 391 -13.62 -8.88 -19.48
C ASN A 391 -13.78 -7.51 -20.16
N ASN A 392 -13.06 -6.50 -19.69
CA ASN A 392 -13.06 -5.18 -20.34
C ASN A 392 -12.52 -5.25 -21.78
N LEU A 393 -11.53 -6.12 -22.05
CA LEU A 393 -11.04 -6.35 -23.41
C LEU A 393 -12.12 -7.00 -24.28
N GLY A 394 -12.76 -8.07 -23.79
CA GLY A 394 -13.85 -8.73 -24.50
C GLY A 394 -15.01 -7.78 -24.82
N ALA A 395 -15.42 -6.97 -23.85
CA ALA A 395 -16.48 -5.97 -24.01
C ALA A 395 -16.17 -4.95 -25.13
N ARG A 396 -14.91 -4.54 -25.30
CA ARG A 396 -14.51 -3.64 -26.40
C ARG A 396 -14.63 -4.26 -27.80
N HIS A 397 -14.64 -5.59 -27.90
CA HIS A 397 -14.71 -6.32 -29.17
C HIS A 397 -16.05 -7.06 -29.37
N ALA A 398 -16.97 -6.89 -28.41
CA ALA A 398 -18.35 -7.36 -28.45
C ALA A 398 -19.26 -6.39 -29.20
N ALA A 399 -20.27 -6.92 -29.89
CA ALA A 399 -21.21 -6.15 -30.70
C ALA A 399 -22.62 -6.01 -30.07
N GLY A 400 -22.96 -6.85 -29.08
CA GLY A 400 -24.31 -6.94 -28.52
C GLY A 400 -24.72 -5.72 -27.70
N SER A 401 -26.04 -5.49 -27.61
CA SER A 401 -26.63 -4.46 -26.74
C SER A 401 -26.61 -4.84 -25.26
N VAL A 402 -26.55 -6.14 -24.96
CA VAL A 402 -26.33 -6.68 -23.62
C VAL A 402 -25.00 -7.42 -23.58
N PHE A 403 -24.19 -7.15 -22.57
CA PHE A 403 -23.01 -7.94 -22.25
C PHE A 403 -23.36 -9.00 -21.21
N VAL A 404 -22.98 -10.24 -21.46
CA VAL A 404 -23.10 -11.34 -20.50
C VAL A 404 -21.70 -11.83 -20.17
N PHE A 405 -21.17 -11.42 -19.03
CA PHE A 405 -19.90 -11.93 -18.53
C PHE A 405 -20.13 -13.34 -17.99
N LEU A 406 -19.28 -14.28 -18.37
CA LEU A 406 -19.42 -15.69 -18.02
C LEU A 406 -18.04 -16.31 -17.77
N ASN A 407 -17.86 -16.98 -16.64
CA ASN A 407 -16.64 -17.76 -16.42
C ASN A 407 -16.60 -19.00 -17.33
N SER A 408 -15.39 -19.45 -17.69
CA SER A 408 -15.20 -20.61 -18.57
C SER A 408 -15.77 -21.92 -18.00
N ASP A 409 -15.90 -22.03 -16.68
CA ASP A 409 -16.36 -23.20 -15.93
C ASP A 409 -17.81 -23.08 -15.44
N VAL A 410 -18.61 -22.26 -16.12
CA VAL A 410 -20.06 -22.07 -15.87
C VAL A 410 -20.88 -22.62 -17.03
N PHE A 411 -21.90 -23.42 -16.70
CA PHE A 411 -22.71 -24.19 -17.65
C PHE A 411 -24.21 -24.02 -17.38
N PRO A 412 -25.04 -23.71 -18.40
CA PRO A 412 -26.48 -23.59 -18.24
C PRO A 412 -27.17 -24.94 -18.05
N LYS A 413 -28.18 -25.00 -17.17
CA LYS A 413 -28.99 -26.21 -16.99
C LYS A 413 -30.06 -26.39 -18.07
N ALA A 414 -30.41 -25.32 -18.79
CA ALA A 414 -31.43 -25.33 -19.83
C ALA A 414 -31.12 -24.31 -20.94
N PRO A 415 -31.59 -24.55 -22.19
CA PRO A 415 -31.55 -23.57 -23.27
C PRO A 415 -32.29 -22.26 -22.96
N GLY A 416 -32.00 -21.21 -23.73
CA GLY A 416 -32.65 -19.89 -23.63
C GLY A 416 -32.14 -19.04 -22.46
N TRP A 417 -31.02 -19.40 -21.85
CA TRP A 417 -30.51 -18.74 -20.65
C TRP A 417 -30.02 -17.30 -20.92
N VAL A 418 -29.36 -17.06 -22.06
CA VAL A 418 -28.93 -15.71 -22.47
C VAL A 418 -30.14 -14.82 -22.76
N SER A 419 -31.12 -15.35 -23.50
CA SER A 419 -32.35 -14.62 -23.83
C SER A 419 -33.14 -14.24 -22.59
N GLN A 420 -33.20 -15.10 -21.57
CA GLN A 420 -33.87 -14.80 -20.31
C GLN A 420 -33.19 -13.66 -19.55
N LEU A 421 -31.85 -13.63 -19.52
CA LEU A 421 -31.10 -12.53 -18.91
C LEU A 421 -31.29 -11.21 -19.67
N ALA A 422 -31.19 -11.24 -21.00
CA ALA A 422 -31.40 -10.06 -21.84
C ALA A 422 -32.84 -9.52 -21.70
N ARG A 423 -33.84 -10.40 -21.75
CA ARG A 423 -35.25 -10.05 -21.58
C ARG A 423 -35.54 -9.45 -20.21
N ALA A 424 -34.92 -9.97 -19.14
CA ALA A 424 -35.09 -9.40 -17.81
C ALA A 424 -34.58 -7.95 -17.74
N LEU A 425 -33.47 -7.62 -18.41
CA LEU A 425 -32.99 -6.24 -18.52
C LEU A 425 -33.89 -5.37 -19.39
N ASP A 426 -34.49 -5.92 -20.46
CA ASP A 426 -35.40 -5.16 -21.32
C ASP A 426 -36.74 -4.87 -20.63
N GLU A 427 -37.30 -5.84 -19.90
CA GLU A 427 -38.55 -5.71 -19.16
C GLU A 427 -38.40 -4.83 -17.89
N HIS A 428 -37.20 -4.76 -17.34
CA HIS A 428 -36.87 -4.00 -16.12
C HIS A 428 -35.74 -2.99 -16.36
N PRO A 429 -36.04 -1.84 -17.01
CA PRO A 429 -35.04 -0.81 -17.30
C PRO A 429 -34.44 -0.16 -16.05
N ASP A 430 -35.07 -0.30 -14.88
CA ASP A 430 -34.55 0.15 -13.59
C ASP A 430 -33.43 -0.75 -13.03
N PHE A 431 -33.22 -1.96 -13.58
CA PHE A 431 -32.14 -2.86 -13.20
C PHE A 431 -30.93 -2.71 -14.12
N GLY A 432 -29.76 -2.44 -13.57
CA GLY A 432 -28.50 -2.29 -14.30
C GLY A 432 -27.75 -3.59 -14.50
N ALA A 433 -27.93 -4.56 -13.61
CA ALA A 433 -27.35 -5.90 -13.75
C ALA A 433 -28.32 -6.99 -13.28
N VAL A 434 -28.33 -8.10 -14.02
CA VAL A 434 -29.11 -9.30 -13.70
C VAL A 434 -28.21 -10.53 -13.76
N ALA A 435 -28.31 -11.42 -12.79
CA ALA A 435 -27.59 -12.69 -12.77
C ALA A 435 -28.55 -13.89 -12.66
N PRO A 436 -28.14 -15.09 -13.09
CA PRO A 436 -28.83 -16.32 -12.73
C PRO A 436 -28.51 -16.73 -11.29
N ARG A 437 -29.24 -17.73 -10.77
CA ARG A 437 -28.78 -18.52 -9.64
C ARG A 437 -27.61 -19.41 -10.09
N LEU A 438 -26.50 -19.38 -9.36
CA LEU A 438 -25.39 -20.31 -9.57
C LEU A 438 -25.45 -21.44 -8.55
N LEU A 439 -25.24 -22.66 -9.03
CA LEU A 439 -25.20 -23.88 -8.23
C LEU A 439 -23.79 -24.48 -8.24
N TYR A 440 -23.42 -25.09 -7.13
CA TYR A 440 -22.27 -25.99 -7.07
C TYR A 440 -22.52 -27.27 -7.88
N GLY A 441 -21.46 -28.03 -8.15
CA GLY A 441 -21.56 -29.32 -8.84
C GLY A 441 -22.39 -30.38 -8.10
N ASP A 442 -22.61 -30.21 -6.79
CA ASP A 442 -23.51 -31.05 -5.98
C ASP A 442 -24.97 -30.58 -6.00
N GLY A 443 -25.27 -29.48 -6.70
CA GLY A 443 -26.60 -28.90 -6.82
C GLY A 443 -27.00 -27.92 -5.70
N SER A 444 -26.16 -27.70 -4.69
CA SER A 444 -26.41 -26.69 -3.66
C SER A 444 -26.21 -25.27 -4.21
N ILE A 445 -26.89 -24.28 -3.61
CA ILE A 445 -26.77 -22.88 -4.00
C ILE A 445 -25.34 -22.40 -3.75
N GLN A 446 -24.74 -21.82 -4.78
CA GLN A 446 -23.48 -21.08 -4.67
C GLN A 446 -23.72 -19.57 -4.64
N HIS A 447 -24.54 -19.05 -5.56
CA HIS A 447 -24.93 -17.63 -5.58
C HIS A 447 -26.43 -17.47 -5.82
N ALA A 448 -27.07 -16.71 -4.93
CA ALA A 448 -28.42 -16.16 -5.08
C ALA A 448 -28.39 -14.63 -4.87
N GLY A 449 -27.31 -14.00 -5.36
CA GLY A 449 -26.93 -12.61 -5.05
C GLY A 449 -25.80 -12.47 -4.06
N MET A 450 -25.53 -11.22 -3.67
CA MET A 450 -24.56 -10.84 -2.66
C MET A 450 -25.10 -9.71 -1.79
N GLU A 451 -24.69 -9.73 -0.52
CA GLU A 451 -24.95 -8.70 0.48
C GLU A 451 -23.64 -8.17 1.04
N PHE A 452 -23.61 -6.89 1.41
CA PHE A 452 -22.45 -6.28 2.06
C PHE A 452 -22.57 -6.40 3.56
N ALA A 453 -21.54 -6.94 4.21
CA ALA A 453 -21.50 -7.02 5.67
C ALA A 453 -20.18 -6.51 6.22
N TRP A 454 -20.26 -5.79 7.33
CA TRP A 454 -19.08 -5.38 8.08
C TRP A 454 -18.56 -6.56 8.91
N GLU A 455 -17.30 -6.92 8.71
CA GLU A 455 -16.62 -7.95 9.49
C GLU A 455 -15.72 -7.28 10.53
N GLU A 456 -16.20 -7.20 11.78
CA GLU A 456 -15.54 -6.47 12.87
C GLU A 456 -14.13 -7.00 13.15
N SER A 457 -13.93 -8.32 13.10
CA SER A 457 -12.63 -8.94 13.37
C SER A 457 -11.57 -8.57 12.32
N LEU A 458 -12.03 -8.21 11.13
CA LEU A 458 -11.23 -7.82 9.99
C LEU A 458 -11.39 -6.34 9.65
N GLY A 459 -12.10 -5.48 10.39
CA GLY A 459 -12.21 -4.06 10.08
C GLY A 459 -12.53 -3.67 8.61
N VAL A 460 -13.23 -4.53 7.85
CA VAL A 460 -13.54 -4.32 6.42
C VAL A 460 -14.95 -4.81 6.08
N TRP A 461 -15.48 -4.28 4.98
CA TRP A 461 -16.68 -4.80 4.34
C TRP A 461 -16.33 -6.02 3.47
N ILE A 462 -17.14 -7.07 3.61
CA ILE A 462 -17.05 -8.30 2.84
C ILE A 462 -18.32 -8.55 2.04
N ASN A 463 -18.20 -9.31 0.95
CA ASN A 463 -19.33 -9.83 0.19
C ASN A 463 -19.79 -11.13 0.87
N LYS A 464 -21.03 -11.14 1.39
CA LYS A 464 -21.69 -12.37 1.85
C LYS A 464 -22.57 -12.92 0.73
N HIS A 465 -22.66 -14.24 0.67
CA HIS A 465 -23.49 -14.96 -0.30
C HIS A 465 -24.73 -15.52 0.42
N PRO A 466 -25.91 -14.90 0.25
CA PRO A 466 -27.14 -15.41 0.84
C PRO A 466 -27.42 -16.82 0.34
N MET A 467 -27.93 -17.67 1.24
CA MET A 467 -28.32 -19.05 0.95
C MET A 467 -27.18 -19.98 0.51
N LEU A 468 -25.92 -19.58 0.66
CA LEU A 468 -24.76 -20.39 0.32
C LEU A 468 -24.82 -21.78 0.95
N GLY A 469 -24.70 -22.82 0.13
CA GLY A 469 -24.72 -24.23 0.53
C GLY A 469 -26.11 -24.80 0.81
N LEU A 470 -27.18 -24.01 0.67
CA LEU A 470 -28.55 -24.49 0.87
C LEU A 470 -29.10 -25.18 -0.39
N ASP A 471 -30.13 -25.99 -0.22
CA ASP A 471 -30.88 -26.59 -1.34
C ASP A 471 -31.66 -25.49 -2.10
N PRO A 472 -31.61 -25.43 -3.44
CA PRO A 472 -32.34 -24.46 -4.26
C PRO A 472 -33.84 -24.38 -3.97
N ARG A 473 -34.47 -25.47 -3.52
CA ARG A 473 -35.89 -25.52 -3.17
C ARG A 473 -36.25 -24.71 -1.93
N LEU A 474 -35.26 -24.32 -1.12
CA LEU A 474 -35.46 -23.45 0.04
C LEU A 474 -35.56 -21.97 -0.36
N ASP A 475 -35.16 -21.61 -1.58
CA ASP A 475 -35.34 -20.27 -2.11
C ASP A 475 -36.73 -20.14 -2.75
N THR A 476 -37.69 -19.66 -1.97
CA THR A 476 -39.10 -19.53 -2.37
C THR A 476 -39.39 -18.26 -3.19
N ARG A 477 -38.37 -17.45 -3.47
CA ARG A 477 -38.51 -16.21 -4.26
C ARG A 477 -38.68 -16.54 -5.74
N THR A 478 -39.43 -15.70 -6.44
CA THR A 478 -39.75 -15.88 -7.87
C THR A 478 -39.64 -14.56 -8.64
N GLY A 479 -39.42 -14.66 -9.95
CA GLY A 479 -39.20 -13.52 -10.83
C GLY A 479 -37.88 -12.79 -10.54
N LEU A 480 -37.76 -11.55 -11.02
CA LEU A 480 -36.55 -10.75 -10.77
C LEU A 480 -36.50 -10.28 -9.31
N VAL A 481 -35.52 -10.79 -8.56
CA VAL A 481 -35.33 -10.48 -7.14
C VAL A 481 -34.19 -9.47 -6.98
N GLU A 482 -34.46 -8.33 -6.34
CA GLU A 482 -33.42 -7.34 -6.04
C GLU A 482 -32.39 -7.87 -5.03
N GLN A 483 -31.13 -7.53 -5.26
CA GLN A 483 -29.98 -7.81 -4.40
C GLN A 483 -29.04 -6.60 -4.32
N SER A 484 -28.13 -6.60 -3.33
CA SER A 484 -27.14 -5.52 -3.20
C SER A 484 -26.09 -5.57 -4.31
N ALA A 485 -25.65 -6.78 -4.65
CA ALA A 485 -24.76 -7.07 -5.77
C ALA A 485 -24.98 -8.50 -6.29
N VAL A 486 -24.39 -8.83 -7.43
CA VAL A 486 -24.35 -10.19 -8.01
C VAL A 486 -22.94 -10.49 -8.52
N THR A 487 -22.59 -11.77 -8.66
CA THR A 487 -21.25 -12.15 -9.10
C THR A 487 -21.10 -12.05 -10.61
N ALA A 488 -19.91 -11.69 -11.10
CA ALA A 488 -19.60 -11.70 -12.52
C ALA A 488 -19.31 -13.10 -13.08
N ALA A 489 -19.32 -14.15 -12.25
CA ALA A 489 -19.23 -15.53 -12.74
C ALA A 489 -20.31 -15.84 -13.79
N CYS A 490 -21.50 -15.27 -13.63
CA CYS A 490 -22.43 -15.00 -14.74
C CYS A 490 -23.22 -13.71 -14.44
N MET A 491 -23.04 -12.67 -15.25
CA MET A 491 -23.73 -11.39 -15.06
C MET A 491 -24.08 -10.75 -16.40
N ALA A 492 -25.35 -10.38 -16.57
CA ALA A 492 -25.82 -9.59 -17.69
C ALA A 492 -25.91 -8.10 -17.32
N VAL A 493 -25.43 -7.23 -18.21
CA VAL A 493 -25.43 -5.78 -18.06
C VAL A 493 -25.71 -5.15 -19.42
N ARG A 494 -26.52 -4.09 -19.49
CA ARG A 494 -26.66 -3.34 -20.76
C ARG A 494 -25.34 -2.69 -21.12
N ARG A 495 -24.96 -2.78 -22.40
CA ARG A 495 -23.73 -2.18 -22.92
C ARG A 495 -23.60 -0.71 -22.55
N ALA A 496 -24.68 0.05 -22.73
CA ALA A 496 -24.70 1.48 -22.42
C ALA A 496 -24.42 1.76 -20.95
N ASP A 497 -25.01 0.97 -20.04
CA ASP A 497 -24.79 1.11 -18.59
C ASP A 497 -23.35 0.74 -18.21
N PHE A 498 -22.82 -0.35 -18.77
CA PHE A 498 -21.44 -0.79 -18.55
C PHE A 498 -20.41 0.25 -19.03
N GLU A 499 -20.60 0.80 -20.23
CA GLU A 499 -19.75 1.85 -20.80
C GLU A 499 -19.86 3.14 -19.99
N ALA A 500 -21.06 3.52 -19.54
CA ALA A 500 -21.30 4.73 -18.75
C ALA A 500 -20.64 4.72 -17.37
N VAL A 501 -20.42 3.54 -16.80
CA VAL A 501 -19.71 3.38 -15.51
C VAL A 501 -18.22 3.05 -15.66
N GLY A 502 -17.71 2.95 -16.90
CA GLY A 502 -16.31 2.67 -17.18
C GLY A 502 -15.88 1.21 -16.97
N GLY A 503 -16.83 0.28 -16.95
CA GLY A 503 -16.60 -1.16 -16.83
C GLY A 503 -15.97 -1.62 -15.49
N PHE A 504 -15.34 -2.80 -15.51
CA PHE A 504 -14.69 -3.38 -14.33
C PHE A 504 -13.46 -2.58 -13.90
N ASP A 505 -13.26 -2.39 -12.59
CA ASP A 505 -12.02 -1.80 -12.06
C ASP A 505 -10.90 -2.84 -12.04
N GLY A 506 -9.84 -2.64 -12.82
CA GLY A 506 -8.66 -3.52 -12.81
C GLY A 506 -7.72 -3.33 -11.62
N GLY A 507 -8.15 -2.58 -10.59
CA GLY A 507 -7.35 -2.19 -9.43
C GLY A 507 -7.40 -3.17 -8.27
N PHE A 508 -8.14 -4.28 -8.42
CA PHE A 508 -8.13 -5.41 -7.50
C PHE A 508 -7.02 -6.39 -7.88
N LEU A 509 -6.27 -6.83 -6.89
CA LEU A 509 -5.10 -7.69 -7.06
C LEU A 509 -5.57 -9.15 -7.24
N PHE A 510 -5.27 -9.76 -8.39
CA PHE A 510 -5.71 -11.11 -8.79
C PHE A 510 -7.22 -11.33 -8.95
N GLY A 511 -8.03 -10.26 -8.95
CA GLY A 511 -9.50 -10.34 -8.94
C GLY A 511 -10.06 -10.44 -7.51
N ASP A 512 -11.35 -10.76 -7.38
CA ASP A 512 -12.15 -10.62 -6.15
C ASP A 512 -12.54 -9.14 -5.88
N PHE A 513 -13.84 -8.88 -5.69
CA PHE A 513 -14.52 -7.58 -5.54
C PHE A 513 -14.75 -6.72 -6.81
N GLU A 514 -14.23 -7.07 -7.98
CA GLU A 514 -14.52 -6.31 -9.22
C GLU A 514 -15.99 -6.37 -9.64
N ASP A 515 -16.69 -7.46 -9.30
CA ASP A 515 -18.11 -7.65 -9.58
C ASP A 515 -18.99 -6.80 -8.67
N SER A 516 -18.74 -6.81 -7.36
CA SER A 516 -19.41 -5.92 -6.42
C SER A 516 -19.10 -4.45 -6.68
N ASP A 517 -17.87 -4.12 -7.10
CA ASP A 517 -17.51 -2.76 -7.53
C ASP A 517 -18.34 -2.30 -8.73
N LEU A 518 -18.53 -3.16 -9.73
CA LEU A 518 -19.37 -2.86 -10.88
C LEU A 518 -20.84 -2.65 -10.46
N CYS A 519 -21.37 -3.53 -9.59
CA CYS A 519 -22.72 -3.37 -9.04
C CYS A 519 -22.89 -2.04 -8.30
N LEU A 520 -21.92 -1.63 -7.48
CA LEU A 520 -21.97 -0.37 -6.75
C LEU A 520 -21.90 0.85 -7.68
N LYS A 521 -21.09 0.80 -8.76
CA LYS A 521 -21.09 1.86 -9.78
C LYS A 521 -22.44 2.00 -10.49
N LEU A 522 -23.09 0.89 -10.81
CA LEU A 522 -24.43 0.90 -11.40
C LEU A 522 -25.46 1.48 -10.41
N ARG A 523 -25.36 1.14 -9.13
CA ARG A 523 -26.22 1.70 -8.07
C ARG A 523 -26.02 3.20 -7.88
N GLU A 524 -24.81 3.73 -8.01
CA GLU A 524 -24.59 5.19 -8.03
C GLU A 524 -25.29 5.91 -9.19
N LYS A 525 -25.59 5.20 -10.28
CA LYS A 525 -26.42 5.70 -11.38
C LYS A 525 -27.93 5.55 -11.13
N GLY A 526 -28.33 5.09 -9.95
CA GLY A 526 -29.72 4.85 -9.58
C GLY A 526 -30.29 3.52 -10.10
N LEU A 527 -29.43 2.63 -10.63
CA LEU A 527 -29.86 1.33 -11.14
C LEU A 527 -29.87 0.28 -10.03
N ARG A 528 -30.85 -0.62 -10.08
CA ARG A 528 -30.99 -1.77 -9.17
C ARG A 528 -30.20 -2.96 -9.69
N ILE A 529 -29.92 -3.91 -8.82
CA ILE A 529 -29.20 -5.14 -9.14
C ILE A 529 -30.10 -6.30 -8.74
N GLY A 530 -30.16 -7.36 -9.54
CA GLY A 530 -31.03 -8.48 -9.20
C GLY A 530 -30.55 -9.81 -9.75
N TYR A 531 -31.22 -10.87 -9.35
CA TYR A 531 -31.01 -12.19 -9.90
C TYR A 531 -32.35 -12.89 -10.19
N LEU A 532 -32.29 -13.92 -11.03
CA LEU A 532 -33.42 -14.76 -11.41
C LEU A 532 -33.32 -16.13 -10.68
N PRO A 533 -34.14 -16.39 -9.65
CA PRO A 533 -34.18 -17.66 -8.92
C PRO A 533 -34.40 -18.88 -9.82
N GLU A 534 -35.24 -18.75 -10.84
CA GLU A 534 -35.63 -19.86 -11.73
C GLU A 534 -34.61 -20.15 -12.84
N LEU A 535 -33.70 -19.22 -13.10
CA LEU A 535 -32.63 -19.41 -14.07
C LEU A 535 -31.39 -19.95 -13.39
N GLU A 536 -31.10 -21.23 -13.61
CA GLU A 536 -30.03 -21.93 -12.90
C GLU A 536 -28.87 -22.33 -13.83
N LEU A 537 -27.65 -21.96 -13.45
CA LEU A 537 -26.40 -22.38 -14.07
C LEU A 537 -25.54 -23.12 -13.03
N VAL A 538 -24.77 -24.11 -13.46
CA VAL A 538 -23.80 -24.83 -12.62
C VAL A 538 -22.43 -24.18 -12.81
N HIS A 539 -21.75 -23.87 -11.71
CA HIS A 539 -20.40 -23.31 -11.69
C HIS A 539 -19.47 -24.26 -10.93
N LEU A 540 -18.44 -24.76 -11.61
CA LEU A 540 -17.52 -25.78 -11.06
C LEU A 540 -16.37 -25.20 -10.19
N GLU A 541 -16.55 -23.96 -9.71
CA GLU A 541 -15.67 -23.04 -8.95
C GLU A 541 -14.34 -23.59 -8.39
N ARG A 542 -13.34 -22.70 -8.36
CA ARG A 542 -12.01 -22.88 -7.73
C ARG A 542 -11.05 -23.83 -8.45
N GLN A 543 -11.16 -23.96 -9.77
CA GLN A 543 -10.12 -24.64 -10.55
C GLN A 543 -8.85 -23.76 -10.66
N SER A 544 -9.02 -22.45 -10.93
CA SER A 544 -7.88 -21.55 -11.21
C SER A 544 -7.39 -20.77 -9.98
N PHE A 545 -8.28 -20.40 -9.05
CA PHE A 545 -7.90 -19.64 -7.84
C PHE A 545 -7.02 -20.47 -6.87
N ARG A 546 -7.08 -21.81 -6.95
CA ARG A 546 -6.14 -22.72 -6.27
C ARG A 546 -4.70 -22.62 -6.79
N LEU A 547 -4.50 -22.15 -8.01
CA LEU A 547 -3.17 -21.98 -8.62
C LEU A 547 -2.37 -20.82 -8.00
N LEU A 548 -3.00 -19.98 -7.18
CA LEU A 548 -2.32 -18.86 -6.52
C LEU A 548 -1.40 -19.28 -5.36
N GLY A 549 -1.48 -20.52 -4.88
CA GLY A 549 -0.58 -21.09 -3.85
C GLY A 549 -1.15 -21.06 -2.42
N ASP A 550 -0.25 -20.89 -1.44
CA ASP A 550 -0.47 -20.90 0.02
C ASP A 550 -1.73 -20.13 0.48
N ASP A 551 -2.55 -20.79 1.31
CA ASP A 551 -3.80 -20.26 1.86
C ASP A 551 -3.59 -18.94 2.62
N SER A 552 -2.43 -18.75 3.27
CA SER A 552 -2.09 -17.50 3.97
C SER A 552 -1.98 -16.32 3.01
N PHE A 553 -1.35 -16.50 1.85
CA PHE A 553 -1.21 -15.45 0.86
C PHE A 553 -2.55 -15.08 0.25
N ARG A 554 -3.37 -16.09 -0.11
CA ARG A 554 -4.70 -15.88 -0.68
C ARG A 554 -5.60 -15.09 0.26
N PHE A 555 -5.60 -15.43 1.55
CA PHE A 555 -6.33 -14.67 2.55
C PHE A 555 -5.89 -13.21 2.62
N LYS A 556 -4.57 -12.93 2.56
CA LYS A 556 -4.05 -11.55 2.54
C LYS A 556 -4.42 -10.77 1.27
N VAL A 557 -4.52 -11.44 0.11
CA VAL A 557 -5.04 -10.83 -1.12
C VAL A 557 -6.51 -10.42 -0.95
N VAL A 558 -7.35 -11.30 -0.40
CA VAL A 558 -8.76 -10.99 -0.10
C VAL A 558 -8.84 -9.80 0.85
N LEU A 559 -8.05 -9.77 1.92
CA LEU A 559 -8.01 -8.63 2.85
C LEU A 559 -7.59 -7.32 2.16
N TYR A 560 -6.63 -7.37 1.24
CA TYR A 560 -6.21 -6.19 0.48
C TYR A 560 -7.34 -5.68 -0.42
N ASN A 561 -7.99 -6.56 -1.18
CA ASN A 561 -9.09 -6.18 -2.07
C ASN A 561 -10.31 -5.69 -1.29
N ALA A 562 -10.69 -6.37 -0.21
CA ALA A 562 -11.75 -5.95 0.69
C ALA A 562 -11.46 -4.58 1.33
N GLY A 563 -10.21 -4.34 1.73
CA GLY A 563 -9.78 -3.05 2.27
C GLY A 563 -9.86 -1.93 1.23
N ARG A 564 -9.39 -2.18 0.00
CA ARG A 564 -9.52 -1.24 -1.12
C ARG A 564 -11.00 -0.96 -1.44
N HIS A 565 -11.83 -2.00 -1.53
CA HIS A 565 -13.26 -1.89 -1.78
C HIS A 565 -13.96 -1.07 -0.70
N SER A 566 -13.69 -1.37 0.57
CA SER A 566 -14.22 -0.64 1.74
C SER A 566 -13.88 0.86 1.70
N ARG A 567 -12.64 1.20 1.33
CA ARG A 567 -12.22 2.60 1.18
C ARG A 567 -12.90 3.30 0.01
N LYS A 568 -12.91 2.64 -1.15
CA LYS A 568 -13.47 3.19 -2.38
C LYS A 568 -14.95 3.51 -2.23
N TRP A 569 -15.68 2.68 -1.49
CA TRP A 569 -17.13 2.76 -1.29
C TRP A 569 -17.54 3.22 0.11
N ALA A 570 -16.63 3.87 0.84
CA ALA A 570 -16.88 4.29 2.22
C ALA A 570 -18.13 5.18 2.36
N HIS A 571 -18.39 6.06 1.38
CA HIS A 571 -19.59 6.91 1.35
C HIS A 571 -20.86 6.09 1.21
N PHE A 572 -20.88 5.10 0.31
CA PHE A 572 -22.03 4.20 0.13
C PHE A 572 -22.30 3.40 1.41
N PHE A 573 -21.26 2.82 2.01
CA PHE A 573 -21.39 2.02 3.22
C PHE A 573 -21.76 2.83 4.46
N SER A 574 -21.38 4.11 4.52
CA SER A 574 -21.79 4.98 5.63
C SER A 574 -23.31 5.18 5.68
N ALA A 575 -23.98 5.17 4.52
CA ALA A 575 -25.43 5.27 4.41
C ALA A 575 -26.17 3.97 4.77
N LEU A 576 -25.49 2.82 4.81
CA LEU A 576 -26.07 1.55 5.28
C LEU A 576 -26.01 1.39 6.80
N LYS A 577 -25.19 2.17 7.51
CA LYS A 577 -25.06 2.14 8.97
C LYS A 577 -26.12 3.01 9.69
N THR A 578 -26.81 3.88 8.96
CA THR A 578 -27.96 4.67 9.39
C THR A 578 -29.24 3.98 9.01
#